data_AF-A0A7L7KWM9-F1
#
_entry.id   AF-A0A7L7KWM9-F1
#
_cell.length_a   1.000
_cell.length_b   1.000
_cell.length_c   1.000
_cell.angle_alpha   90.00
_cell.angle_beta   90.00
_cell.angle_gamma   90.00
#
_symmetry.space_group_name_H-M   'P 1'
#
loop_
_entity.id
_entity.type
_entity.pdbx_description
1 polymer ?
#
loop_
_entity_poly.entity_id
_entity_poly.type
_entity_poly.pdbx_seq_one_letter_code
_entity_poly.pdbx_strand_id
1 'polypeptide(L)'
;MKIAVQLDDDRNITGIYGSPESGAEKQSKIDGWILVDSDPAFSIDEMYKWTVRESDGLLVHISTGMTPDEEKTQADALLGKNVGTALAAAQGADKKADNAVAGLAQFGKLVAPLLATPQPSSNTDDGGTK
;
A
#
# COMPACT_ATOMS: atom_id res chain seq x y z
N MET A 1 26.75 -12.69 6.56
CA MET A 1 27.01 -14.07 6.97
C MET A 1 26.59 -14.95 5.81
N LYS A 2 27.50 -15.79 5.31
CA LYS A 2 27.20 -16.76 4.25
C LYS A 2 26.83 -18.13 4.81
N ILE A 3 25.96 -18.82 4.10
CA ILE A 3 25.54 -20.20 4.36
C ILE A 3 25.74 -21.04 3.10
N ALA A 4 25.96 -22.34 3.27
CA ALA A 4 25.94 -23.28 2.15
C ALA A 4 24.62 -24.03 2.16
N VAL A 5 23.97 -24.11 1.01
CA VAL A 5 22.70 -24.82 0.84
C VAL A 5 22.82 -25.85 -0.27
N GLN A 6 22.16 -26.99 -0.09
CA GLN A 6 21.99 -28.01 -1.12
C GLN A 6 20.55 -27.95 -1.62
N LEU A 7 20.39 -28.03 -2.94
CA LEU A 7 19.10 -28.03 -3.61
C LEU A 7 18.78 -29.41 -4.19
N ASP A 8 17.51 -29.80 -4.18
CA ASP A 8 17.03 -30.93 -5.00
C ASP A 8 16.70 -30.51 -6.44
N ASP A 9 16.19 -31.45 -7.24
CA ASP A 9 15.83 -31.22 -8.65
C ASP A 9 14.69 -30.18 -8.82
N ASP A 10 13.81 -30.05 -7.82
CA ASP A 10 12.75 -29.04 -7.75
C ASP A 10 13.24 -27.72 -7.13
N ARG A 11 14.56 -27.63 -6.87
CA ARG A 11 15.25 -26.51 -6.22
C ARG A 11 14.79 -26.20 -4.80
N ASN A 12 14.22 -27.15 -4.08
CA ASN A 12 13.97 -27.00 -2.66
C ASN A 12 15.28 -27.18 -1.88
N ILE A 13 15.44 -26.42 -0.80
CA ILE A 13 16.58 -26.60 0.10
C ILE A 13 16.43 -27.91 0.87
N THR A 14 17.38 -28.82 0.68
CA THR A 14 17.42 -30.15 1.35
C THR A 14 18.56 -30.27 2.36
N GLY A 15 19.58 -29.41 2.25
CA GLY A 15 20.72 -29.37 3.16
C GLY A 15 21.15 -27.95 3.47
N ILE A 16 21.54 -27.68 4.71
CA ILE A 16 22.03 -26.38 5.16
C ILE A 16 23.27 -26.57 6.02
N TYR A 17 24.31 -25.79 5.73
CA TYR A 17 25.43 -25.56 6.62
C TYR A 17 25.54 -24.06 6.90
N GLY A 18 25.09 -23.66 8.08
CA GLY A 18 24.96 -22.25 8.45
C GLY A 18 26.06 -21.69 9.34
N SER A 19 26.82 -22.53 10.05
CA SER A 19 27.79 -22.04 11.04
C SER A 19 28.93 -23.03 11.29
N PRO A 20 30.19 -22.55 11.41
CA PRO A 20 30.63 -21.17 11.18
C PRO A 20 30.61 -20.80 9.67
N GLU A 21 30.66 -19.52 9.34
CA GLU A 21 30.73 -19.05 7.94
C GLU A 21 31.91 -19.67 7.17
N SER A 22 33.07 -19.83 7.83
CA SER A 22 34.22 -20.53 7.25
C SER A 22 33.97 -22.01 6.96
N GLY A 23 33.03 -22.64 7.66
CA GLY A 23 32.57 -23.99 7.36
C GLY A 23 31.61 -24.01 6.17
N ALA A 24 30.73 -23.01 6.04
CA ALA A 24 29.88 -22.85 4.86
C ALA A 24 30.71 -22.67 3.58
N GLU A 25 31.76 -21.84 3.62
CA GLU A 25 32.70 -21.66 2.50
C GLU A 25 33.46 -22.93 2.11
N LYS A 26 33.70 -23.84 3.07
CA LYS A 26 34.32 -25.15 2.80
C LYS A 26 33.28 -26.11 2.24
N GLN A 27 32.08 -26.11 2.78
CA GLN A 27 30.99 -26.97 2.36
C GLN A 27 30.58 -26.68 0.91
N SER A 28 30.55 -25.42 0.50
CA SER A 28 30.24 -25.03 -0.88
C SER A 28 31.25 -25.46 -1.93
N LYS A 29 32.41 -26.00 -1.53
CA LYS A 29 33.40 -26.61 -2.44
C LYS A 29 33.07 -28.07 -2.76
N ILE A 30 32.05 -28.64 -2.12
CA ILE A 30 31.55 -29.99 -2.38
C ILE A 30 30.44 -29.89 -3.43
N ASP A 31 30.48 -30.77 -4.43
CA ASP A 31 29.46 -30.80 -5.50
C ASP A 31 28.04 -30.85 -4.93
N GLY A 32 27.16 -30.03 -5.51
CA GLY A 32 25.77 -29.89 -5.10
C GLY A 32 25.52 -28.86 -3.99
N TRP A 33 26.56 -28.27 -3.39
CA TRP A 33 26.41 -27.19 -2.41
C TRP A 33 26.63 -25.82 -3.04
N ILE A 34 25.76 -24.88 -2.70
CA ILE A 34 25.77 -23.51 -3.22
C ILE A 34 26.02 -22.56 -2.04
N LEU A 35 27.01 -21.68 -2.18
CA LEU A 35 27.26 -20.63 -1.19
C LEU A 35 26.34 -19.44 -1.48
N VAL A 36 25.55 -19.03 -0.50
CA VAL A 36 24.63 -17.90 -0.61
C VAL A 36 24.77 -16.97 0.58
N ASP A 37 24.42 -15.70 0.40
CA ASP A 37 24.28 -14.77 1.52
C ASP A 37 23.01 -15.12 2.30
N SER A 38 23.15 -15.25 3.63
CA SER A 38 22.00 -15.51 4.50
C SER A 38 21.13 -14.26 4.61
N ASP A 39 19.83 -14.47 4.66
CA ASP A 39 18.86 -13.43 5.00
C ASP A 39 18.49 -13.51 6.49
N PRO A 40 18.31 -12.40 7.22
CA PRO A 40 17.83 -12.42 8.60
C PRO A 40 16.43 -13.05 8.79
N ALA A 41 15.58 -13.03 7.77
CA ALA A 41 14.28 -13.68 7.76
C ALA A 41 14.37 -15.18 7.48
N PHE A 42 15.54 -15.68 7.04
CA PHE A 42 15.73 -17.10 6.80
C PHE A 42 15.74 -17.89 8.10
N SER A 43 14.92 -18.94 8.15
CA SER A 43 14.86 -19.88 9.26
C SER A 43 15.04 -21.30 8.75
N ILE A 44 15.88 -22.09 9.43
CA ILE A 44 16.10 -23.50 9.11
C ILE A 44 14.79 -24.30 9.24
N ASP A 45 13.96 -23.99 10.25
CA ASP A 45 12.67 -24.66 10.46
C ASP A 45 11.67 -24.41 9.32
N GLU A 46 11.88 -23.33 8.56
CA GLU A 46 11.03 -22.94 7.45
C GLU A 46 11.74 -22.98 6.09
N MET A 47 12.88 -23.68 6.00
CA MET A 47 13.71 -23.70 4.78
C MET A 47 12.96 -24.20 3.54
N TYR A 48 11.92 -25.02 3.73
CA TYR A 48 11.06 -25.52 2.66
C TYR A 48 10.25 -24.43 1.94
N LYS A 49 10.24 -23.20 2.47
CA LYS A 49 9.63 -22.02 1.82
C LYS A 49 10.63 -21.26 0.93
N TRP A 50 11.89 -21.67 0.92
CA TRP A 50 12.98 -20.92 0.32
C TRP A 50 13.70 -21.72 -0.77
N THR A 51 14.27 -20.99 -1.72
CA THR A 51 15.13 -21.52 -2.78
C THR A 51 16.23 -20.49 -3.10
N VAL A 52 17.17 -20.88 -3.95
CA VAL A 52 18.15 -19.96 -4.53
C VAL A 52 17.71 -19.61 -5.94
N ARG A 53 17.55 -18.32 -6.23
CA ARG A 53 17.17 -17.83 -7.56
C ARG A 53 18.35 -17.94 -8.53
N GLU A 54 18.10 -18.44 -9.74
CA GLU A 54 19.14 -18.67 -10.74
C GLU A 54 19.80 -17.41 -11.29
N SER A 55 19.05 -16.32 -11.41
CA SER A 55 19.50 -15.10 -12.08
C SER A 55 20.61 -14.36 -11.33
N ASP A 56 20.61 -14.45 -10.00
CA ASP A 56 21.46 -13.65 -9.11
C ASP A 56 22.04 -14.45 -7.93
N GLY A 57 21.62 -15.70 -7.74
CA GLY A 57 22.09 -16.54 -6.63
C GLY A 57 21.54 -16.12 -5.26
N LEU A 58 20.47 -15.32 -5.22
CA LEU A 58 19.89 -14.84 -3.97
C LEU A 58 18.93 -15.85 -3.35
N LEU A 59 18.85 -15.82 -2.02
CA LEU A 59 17.91 -16.60 -1.24
C LEU A 59 16.53 -15.93 -1.30
N VAL A 60 15.54 -16.64 -1.82
CA VAL A 60 14.20 -16.09 -2.13
C VAL A 60 13.10 -17.01 -1.64
N HIS A 61 11.91 -16.46 -1.37
CA HIS A 61 10.74 -17.26 -1.12
C HIS A 61 10.24 -17.94 -2.41
N ILE A 62 9.90 -19.22 -2.33
CA ILE A 62 9.40 -20.01 -3.47
C ILE A 62 8.08 -19.43 -4.01
N SER A 63 7.21 -18.94 -3.13
CA SER A 63 5.86 -18.46 -3.50
C SER A 63 5.86 -17.20 -4.36
N THR A 64 6.82 -16.30 -4.11
CA THR A 64 6.92 -15.00 -4.80
C THR A 64 8.09 -14.96 -5.77
N GLY A 65 9.05 -15.87 -5.59
CA GLY A 65 10.34 -15.82 -6.26
C GLY A 65 11.16 -14.60 -5.85
N MET A 66 10.82 -13.89 -4.75
CA MET A 66 11.39 -12.61 -4.30
C MET A 66 12.23 -12.76 -3.02
N THR A 67 13.22 -11.88 -2.83
CA THR A 67 13.84 -11.70 -1.51
C THR A 67 12.85 -10.96 -0.59
N PRO A 68 12.98 -11.08 0.74
CA PRO A 68 12.12 -10.33 1.67
C PRO A 68 12.13 -8.81 1.43
N ASP A 69 13.26 -8.24 1.02
CA ASP A 69 13.38 -6.81 0.71
C ASP A 69 12.65 -6.42 -0.57
N GLU A 70 12.68 -7.27 -1.60
CA GLU A 70 11.91 -7.06 -2.82
C GLU A 70 10.40 -7.18 -2.56
N GLU A 71 9.98 -8.17 -1.76
CA GLU A 71 8.59 -8.33 -1.33
C GLU A 71 8.09 -7.09 -0.59
N LYS A 72 8.89 -6.58 0.34
CA LYS A 72 8.58 -5.36 1.08
C LYS A 72 8.48 -4.16 0.15
N THR A 73 9.44 -3.98 -0.76
CA THR A 73 9.44 -2.90 -1.74
C THR A 73 8.18 -2.93 -2.61
N GLN A 74 7.79 -4.12 -3.06
CA GLN A 74 6.56 -4.30 -3.83
C GLN A 74 5.31 -3.98 -2.99
N ALA A 75 5.25 -4.45 -1.74
CA ALA A 75 4.14 -4.18 -0.83
C ALA A 75 3.99 -2.67 -0.56
N ASP A 76 5.09 -1.97 -0.29
CA ASP A 76 5.09 -0.52 -0.06
C ASP A 76 4.63 0.26 -1.30
N ALA A 77 5.05 -0.16 -2.50
CA ALA A 77 4.58 0.44 -3.75
C ALA A 77 3.07 0.25 -3.97
N LEU A 78 2.54 -0.94 -3.67
CA LEU A 78 1.11 -1.23 -3.76
C LEU A 78 0.31 -0.42 -2.73
N LEU A 79 0.80 -0.31 -1.50
CA LEU A 79 0.20 0.52 -0.46
C LEU A 79 0.17 1.99 -0.89
N GLY A 80 1.28 2.52 -1.40
CA GLY A 80 1.35 3.89 -1.90
C GLY A 80 0.35 4.17 -3.02
N LYS A 81 0.21 3.25 -3.98
CA LYS A 81 -0.77 3.36 -5.08
C LYS A 81 -2.21 3.34 -4.57
N ASN A 82 -2.52 2.46 -3.63
CA ASN A 82 -3.86 2.32 -3.07
C ASN A 82 -4.25 3.55 -2.23
N VAL A 83 -3.33 4.04 -1.40
CA VAL A 83 -3.52 5.28 -0.63
C VAL A 83 -3.70 6.48 -1.54
N GLY A 84 -2.88 6.61 -2.59
CA GLY A 84 -3.02 7.70 -3.57
C GLY A 84 -4.37 7.68 -4.28
N THR A 85 -4.85 6.49 -4.65
CA THR A 85 -6.17 6.31 -5.28
C THR A 85 -7.30 6.69 -4.32
N ALA A 86 -7.24 6.25 -3.06
CA ALA A 86 -8.22 6.57 -2.04
C ALA A 86 -8.27 8.08 -1.74
N LEU A 87 -7.11 8.73 -1.66
CA LEU A 87 -7.01 10.17 -1.43
C LEU A 87 -7.61 10.97 -2.60
N ALA A 88 -7.32 10.59 -3.85
CA ALA A 88 -7.90 11.22 -5.02
C ALA A 88 -9.43 11.08 -5.05
N ALA A 89 -9.95 9.90 -4.70
CA ALA A 89 -11.39 9.67 -4.60
C ALA A 89 -12.04 10.53 -3.51
N ALA A 90 -11.43 10.63 -2.33
CA ALA A 90 -11.90 11.48 -1.24
C ALA A 90 -11.91 12.96 -1.64
N GLN A 91 -10.83 13.46 -2.26
CA GLN A 91 -10.75 14.84 -2.77
C GLN A 91 -11.75 15.13 -3.90
N GLY A 92 -12.13 14.12 -4.69
CA GLY A 92 -13.17 14.24 -5.71
C GLY A 92 -14.57 14.34 -5.10
N ALA A 93 -14.84 13.52 -4.08
CA ALA A 93 -16.10 13.54 -3.34
C ALA A 93 -16.30 14.86 -2.58
N ASP A 94 -15.24 15.37 -1.95
CA ASP A 94 -15.22 16.65 -1.24
C ASP A 94 -15.57 17.82 -2.17
N LYS A 95 -14.89 17.94 -3.32
CA LYS A 95 -15.22 18.95 -4.34
C LYS A 95 -16.67 18.85 -4.84
N LYS A 96 -17.19 17.63 -5.00
CA LYS A 96 -18.58 17.41 -5.42
C LYS A 96 -19.56 17.90 -4.35
N ALA A 97 -19.24 17.68 -3.07
CA ALA A 97 -20.04 18.18 -1.95
C ALA A 97 -20.01 19.71 -1.89
N ASP A 98 -18.82 20.32 -2.00
CA ASP A 98 -18.67 21.79 -2.05
C ASP A 98 -19.48 22.42 -3.17
N ASN A 99 -19.41 21.85 -4.38
CA ASN A 99 -20.19 22.31 -5.53
C ASN A 99 -21.71 22.18 -5.30
N ALA A 100 -22.16 21.12 -4.64
CA ALA A 100 -23.58 20.95 -4.31
C ALA A 100 -24.05 21.99 -3.28
N VAL A 101 -23.25 22.27 -2.25
CA VAL A 101 -23.53 23.31 -1.23
C VAL A 101 -23.59 24.69 -1.88
N ALA A 102 -22.63 25.01 -2.76
CA ALA A 102 -22.62 26.26 -3.51
C ALA A 102 -23.85 26.41 -4.41
N GLY A 103 -24.23 25.34 -5.12
CA GLY A 103 -25.42 25.33 -5.98
C GLY A 103 -26.73 25.54 -5.20
N LEU A 104 -26.88 24.89 -4.04
CA LEU A 104 -28.02 25.09 -3.14
C LEU A 104 -28.09 26.54 -2.64
N ALA A 105 -26.96 27.13 -2.24
CA ALA A 105 -26.91 28.52 -1.81
C ALA A 105 -27.31 29.49 -2.94
N GLN A 106 -26.88 29.22 -4.18
CA GLN A 106 -27.27 30.03 -5.34
C GLN A 106 -28.76 29.89 -5.67
N PHE A 107 -29.30 28.67 -5.63
CA PHE A 107 -30.73 28.43 -5.81
C PHE A 107 -31.55 29.16 -4.75
N GLY A 108 -31.15 29.10 -3.48
CA GLY A 108 -31.77 29.84 -2.38
C GLY A 108 -31.85 31.34 -2.65
N LYS A 109 -30.78 31.95 -3.15
CA LYS A 109 -30.76 33.37 -3.55
C LYS A 109 -31.73 33.71 -4.69
N LEU A 110 -31.95 32.78 -5.63
CA LEU A 110 -32.87 32.97 -6.75
C LEU A 110 -34.33 32.85 -6.34
N VAL A 111 -34.66 31.94 -5.41
CA VAL A 111 -36.06 31.69 -5.00
C VAL A 111 -36.52 32.56 -3.84
N ALA A 112 -35.60 33.08 -3.02
CA ALA A 112 -35.95 33.92 -1.86
C ALA A 112 -36.83 35.14 -2.20
N PRO A 113 -36.61 35.89 -3.29
CA PRO A 113 -37.48 37.01 -3.68
C PRO A 113 -38.89 36.57 -4.11
N LEU A 114 -39.05 35.36 -4.67
CA LEU A 114 -40.35 34.83 -5.08
C LEU A 114 -41.21 34.38 -3.88
N LEU A 115 -40.56 33.96 -2.80
CA LEU A 115 -41.20 33.52 -1.56
C LEU A 115 -41.47 34.67 -0.59
N ALA A 116 -40.88 35.84 -0.81
CA ALA A 116 -41.19 37.04 -0.04
C ALA A 116 -42.61 37.52 -0.38
N THR A 117 -43.59 37.13 0.45
CA THR A 117 -44.94 37.71 0.38
C THR A 117 -44.84 39.22 0.60
N PRO A 118 -45.46 40.06 -0.25
CA PRO A 118 -45.52 41.49 0.00
C PRO A 118 -46.15 41.73 1.38
N GLN A 119 -45.42 42.36 2.29
CA GLN A 119 -45.99 42.86 3.53
C GLN A 119 -47.05 43.91 3.12
N PRO A 120 -48.35 43.74 3.47
CA PRO A 120 -49.30 44.80 3.22
C PRO A 120 -48.83 46.03 3.99
N SER A 121 -48.52 47.11 3.26
CA SER A 121 -48.26 48.40 3.87
C SER A 121 -49.52 48.83 4.59
N SER A 122 -49.56 48.62 5.91
CA SER A 122 -50.51 49.30 6.78
C SER A 122 -50.15 50.78 6.74
N ASN A 123 -50.75 51.53 5.81
CA ASN A 123 -50.85 52.97 5.95
C ASN A 123 -51.78 53.23 7.13
N THR A 124 -51.20 53.25 8.34
CA THR A 124 -51.82 53.98 9.43
C THR A 124 -51.60 55.45 9.11
N ASP A 125 -52.48 55.99 8.28
CA ASP A 125 -52.69 57.42 8.13
C ASP A 125 -53.21 57.87 9.51
N ASP A 126 -52.28 58.24 10.40
CA ASP A 126 -52.62 58.88 11.68
C ASP A 126 -53.02 60.31 11.33
N GLY A 127 -54.21 60.39 10.72
CA GLY A 127 -54.89 61.60 10.34
C GLY A 127 -55.13 62.41 11.59
N GLY A 128 -54.25 63.38 11.82
CA GLY A 128 -54.48 64.42 12.79
C GLY A 128 -55.79 65.12 12.48
N THR A 129 -56.67 65.20 13.48
CA THR A 129 -57.62 66.31 13.59
C THR A 129 -57.95 66.59 15.05
N LYS A 130 -57.50 67.80 15.46
CA LYS A 130 -58.09 68.78 16.38
C LYS A 130 -58.31 68.43 17.85
#